data_AF-A0A520C7T1-F1
#
_entry.id   AF-A0A520C7T1-F1
#
_cell.length_a   1.000
_cell.length_b   1.000
_cell.length_c   1.000
_cell.angle_alpha   90.00
_cell.angle_beta   90.00
_cell.angle_gamma   90.00
#
_symmetry.space_group_name_H-M   'P 1'
#
loop_
_entity.id
_entity.type
_entity.pdbx_description
1 polymer ?
#
loop_
_entity_poly.entity_id
_entity_poly.type
_entity_poly.pdbx_seq_one_letter_code
_entity_poly.pdbx_strand_id
1 'polypeptide(L)'
;MEELVETRLFNRDLSWLKFNERILMEAEREAVPLLERIKFLSIFSSNLDEFYRVRMPVLLALEKLSGKTDNDIHIEADLLNSANNLISDQQQRYGKALKQHIIPQLKENNIYLLYG
;
A
#
# COMPACT_ATOMS: atom_id res chain seq x y z
N MET A 1 9.72 40.83 -8.89
CA MET A 1 9.16 39.64 -9.55
C MET A 1 9.14 38.55 -8.50
N GLU A 2 7.96 38.13 -8.05
CA GLU A 2 7.83 36.93 -7.21
C GLU A 2 8.13 35.71 -8.08
N GLU A 3 9.20 35.01 -7.77
CA GLU A 3 9.45 33.67 -8.29
C GLU A 3 8.36 32.75 -7.72
N LEU A 4 7.43 32.34 -8.58
CA LEU A 4 6.49 31.26 -8.27
C LEU A 4 7.32 29.99 -8.07
N VAL A 5 7.54 29.60 -6.81
CA VAL A 5 8.11 28.30 -6.46
C VAL A 5 7.16 27.23 -6.98
N GLU A 6 7.56 26.55 -8.04
CA GLU A 6 6.79 25.46 -8.65
C GLU A 6 6.72 24.30 -7.65
N THR A 7 5.68 24.30 -6.83
CA THR A 7 5.48 23.31 -5.78
C THR A 7 4.94 22.05 -6.43
N ARG A 8 5.80 21.05 -6.63
CA ARG A 8 5.38 19.74 -7.13
C ARG A 8 4.56 19.01 -6.06
N LEU A 9 3.24 19.09 -6.16
CA LEU A 9 2.32 18.39 -5.27
C LEU A 9 2.20 16.92 -5.70
N PHE A 10 2.21 16.00 -4.73
CA PHE A 10 1.99 14.58 -4.97
C PHE A 10 0.52 14.22 -4.74
N ASN A 11 0.01 13.26 -5.51
CA ASN A 11 -1.30 12.70 -5.26
C ASN A 11 -1.39 12.10 -3.84
N ARG A 12 -2.38 12.54 -3.07
CA ARG A 12 -2.56 12.16 -1.66
C ARG A 12 -2.74 10.65 -1.47
N ASP A 13 -3.53 10.00 -2.33
CA ASP A 13 -3.89 8.60 -2.15
C ASP A 13 -2.73 7.68 -2.57
N LEU A 14 -1.99 8.03 -3.62
CA LEU A 14 -0.72 7.35 -3.94
C LEU A 14 0.34 7.56 -2.84
N SER A 15 0.41 8.77 -2.27
CA SER A 15 1.32 9.06 -1.16
C SER A 15 0.99 8.23 0.09
N TRP A 16 -0.30 8.01 0.36
CA TRP A 16 -0.75 7.12 1.42
C TRP A 16 -0.31 5.67 1.17
N LEU A 17 -0.47 5.16 -0.07
CA LEU A 17 -0.02 3.80 -0.41
C LEU A 17 1.50 3.63 -0.29
N LYS A 18 2.28 4.65 -0.64
CA LYS A 18 3.74 4.66 -0.43
C LYS A 18 4.13 4.73 1.05
N PHE A 19 3.31 5.38 1.87
CA PHE A 19 3.50 5.31 3.33
C PHE A 19 3.26 3.89 3.83
N ASN A 20 2.17 3.24 3.42
CA ASN A 20 1.88 1.85 3.80
C ASN A 20 2.96 0.88 3.31
N GLU A 21 3.55 1.13 2.14
CA GLU A 21 4.70 0.38 1.63
C GLU A 21 5.90 0.41 2.59
N ARG A 22 6.18 1.54 3.24
CA ARG A 22 7.28 1.65 4.20
C ARG A 22 7.06 0.76 5.43
N ILE A 23 5.81 0.54 5.83
CA ILE A 23 5.45 -0.39 6.90
C ILE A 23 5.74 -1.83 6.45
N LEU A 24 5.42 -2.18 5.21
CA LEU A 24 5.78 -3.48 4.65
C LEU A 24 7.30 -3.69 4.60
N MET A 25 8.08 -2.66 4.28
CA MET A 25 9.55 -2.72 4.30
C MET A 25 10.13 -3.05 5.69
N GLU A 26 9.46 -2.65 6.79
CA GLU A 26 9.87 -3.07 8.14
C GLU A 26 9.66 -4.58 8.36
N ALA A 27 8.58 -5.15 7.80
CA ALA A 27 8.32 -6.59 7.86
C ALA A 27 9.29 -7.41 6.97
N GLU A 28 9.84 -6.80 5.92
CA GLU A 28 10.81 -7.44 5.01
C GLU A 28 12.24 -7.43 5.58
N ARG A 29 12.54 -6.57 6.55
CA ARG A 29 13.92 -6.34 7.02
C ARG A 29 14.34 -7.38 8.06
N GLU A 30 15.43 -8.09 7.78
CA GLU A 30 15.98 -9.13 8.69
C GLU A 30 16.48 -8.59 10.04
N ALA A 31 16.88 -7.31 10.08
CA ALA A 31 17.31 -6.65 11.31
C ALA A 31 16.15 -6.42 12.30
N VAL A 32 14.89 -6.50 11.85
CA VAL A 32 13.71 -6.36 12.72
C VAL A 32 13.43 -7.72 13.36
N PRO A 33 13.22 -7.79 14.70
CA PRO A 33 12.91 -9.05 15.37
C PRO A 33 11.72 -9.78 14.74
N LEU A 34 11.79 -11.11 14.65
CA LEU A 34 10.83 -11.94 13.91
C LEU A 34 9.36 -11.65 14.28
N LEU A 35 9.06 -11.51 15.57
CA LEU A 35 7.69 -11.23 16.03
C LEU A 35 7.26 -9.79 15.73
N GLU A 36 8.19 -8.83 15.71
CA GLU A 36 7.89 -7.46 15.29
C GLU A 36 7.58 -7.39 13.79
N ARG A 37 8.25 -8.20 12.96
CA ARG A 37 7.92 -8.33 11.53
C ARG A 37 6.48 -8.82 11.30
N ILE A 38 6.00 -9.76 12.13
CA ILE A 38 4.60 -10.22 12.09
C ILE A 38 3.65 -9.08 12.47
N LYS A 39 3.98 -8.28 13.49
CA LYS A 39 3.19 -7.10 13.86
C LYS A 39 3.13 -6.08 12.71
N PHE A 40 4.25 -5.81 12.04
CA PHE A 40 4.27 -4.93 10.86
C PHE A 40 3.38 -5.45 9.72
N LEU A 41 3.39 -6.77 9.45
CA LEU A 41 2.44 -7.35 8.49
C LEU A 41 0.97 -7.13 8.93
N SER A 42 0.66 -7.30 10.21
CA SER A 42 -0.68 -7.05 10.75
C SER A 42 -1.09 -5.57 10.60
N ILE A 43 -0.19 -4.64 10.90
CA ILE A 43 -0.42 -3.19 10.75
C ILE A 43 -0.64 -2.85 9.27
N PHE A 44 0.22 -3.35 8.37
CA PHE A 44 0.09 -3.15 6.93
C PHE A 44 -1.28 -3.61 6.41
N SER A 45 -1.72 -4.81 6.82
CA SER A 45 -3.00 -5.38 6.39
C SER A 45 -4.18 -4.54 6.91
N SER A 46 -4.16 -4.15 8.19
CA SER A 46 -5.22 -3.31 8.77
C SER A 46 -5.33 -1.96 8.08
N ASN A 47 -4.19 -1.33 7.77
CA ASN A 47 -4.16 -0.07 7.05
C ASN A 47 -4.71 -0.25 5.63
N LEU A 48 -4.29 -1.30 4.91
CA LEU A 48 -4.76 -1.56 3.55
C LEU A 48 -6.29 -1.78 3.52
N ASP A 49 -6.84 -2.48 4.51
CA ASP A 49 -8.30 -2.62 4.68
C ASP A 49 -9.00 -1.27 4.89
N GLU A 50 -8.41 -0.36 5.68
CA GLU A 50 -8.92 1.01 5.83
C GLU A 50 -8.87 1.78 4.51
N PHE A 51 -7.80 1.64 3.73
CA PHE A 51 -7.70 2.25 2.40
C PHE A 51 -8.82 1.78 1.48
N TYR A 52 -9.08 0.47 1.44
CA TYR A 52 -10.17 -0.10 0.65
C TYR A 52 -11.54 0.39 1.11
N ARG A 53 -11.73 0.58 2.42
CA ARG A 53 -13.00 1.04 2.99
C ARG A 53 -13.25 2.53 2.71
N VAL A 54 -12.22 3.37 2.82
CA VAL A 54 -12.38 4.83 2.85
C VAL A 54 -11.97 5.50 1.54
N ARG A 55 -10.86 5.08 0.92
CA ARG A 55 -10.24 5.79 -0.21
C ARG A 55 -10.55 5.17 -1.56
N MET A 56 -10.60 3.84 -1.66
CA MET A 56 -10.91 3.15 -2.91
C MET A 56 -12.26 3.56 -3.53
N PRO A 57 -13.36 3.76 -2.77
CA PRO A 57 -14.63 4.23 -3.34
C PRO A 57 -14.51 5.60 -4.03
N VAL A 58 -13.66 6.48 -3.50
CA VAL A 58 -13.41 7.81 -4.07
C VAL A 58 -12.67 7.68 -5.41
N LEU A 59 -11.62 6.85 -5.46
CA LEU A 59 -10.87 6.59 -6.70
C LEU A 59 -11.77 6.03 -7.80
N LEU A 60 -12.63 5.06 -7.47
CA LEU A 60 -13.61 4.48 -8.39
C LEU A 60 -14.66 5.50 -8.86
N ALA A 61 -15.08 6.42 -7.99
CA ALA A 61 -16.01 7.48 -8.37
C ALA A 61 -15.35 8.48 -9.34
N LEU A 62 -14.10 8.87 -9.09
CA LEU A 62 -13.34 9.77 -9.96
C LEU A 62 -13.11 9.18 -11.35
N GLU A 63 -12.75 7.90 -11.45
CA GLU A 63 -12.60 7.19 -12.73
C GLU A 63 -13.91 7.21 -13.55
N LYS A 64 -15.05 6.96 -12.90
CA LYS A 64 -16.36 7.00 -13.59
C LYS A 64 -16.72 8.39 -14.09
N LEU A 65 -16.23 9.44 -13.43
CA LEU A 65 -16.47 10.83 -13.80
C LEU A 65 -15.52 11.31 -14.91
N SER A 66 -14.29 10.80 -15.00
CA SER A 66 -13.34 11.19 -16.06
C SER A 66 -13.78 10.81 -17.47
N GLY A 67 -14.71 9.86 -17.61
CA GLY A 67 -15.32 9.51 -18.90
C GLY A 67 -16.47 10.42 -19.35
N LYS A 68 -16.90 11.40 -18.55
CA LYS A 68 -18.02 12.30 -18.88
C LYS A 68 -17.48 13.70 -19.18
N THR A 69 -17.27 13.97 -20.47
CA THR A 69 -16.82 15.25 -21.04
C THR A 69 -17.88 16.35 -20.86
N ASP A 70 -17.74 17.17 -19.82
CA ASP A 70 -18.08 18.62 -19.86
C ASP A 70 -17.60 19.44 -18.64
N ASN A 71 -16.76 18.88 -17.75
CA ASN A 71 -16.35 19.57 -16.53
C ASN A 71 -14.86 19.97 -16.61
N ASP A 72 -14.56 21.21 -16.21
CA ASP A 72 -13.21 21.79 -15.98
C ASP A 72 -12.39 21.06 -14.87
N ILE A 73 -12.79 19.84 -14.50
CA ILE A 73 -12.12 19.04 -13.48
C ILE A 73 -11.01 18.24 -14.16
N HIS A 74 -9.77 18.68 -13.96
CA HIS A 74 -8.60 17.94 -14.40
C HIS A 74 -8.44 16.70 -13.50
N ILE A 75 -8.98 15.57 -13.95
CA ILE A 75 -8.76 14.27 -13.29
C ILE A 75 -7.47 13.69 -13.83
N GLU A 76 -6.53 13.35 -12.95
CA GLU A 76 -5.32 12.60 -13.32
C GLU A 76 -5.75 11.31 -14.00
N ALA A 77 -5.56 11.25 -15.33
CA ALA A 77 -5.70 10.02 -16.07
C ALA A 77 -4.77 8.98 -15.43
N ASP A 78 -5.28 7.78 -15.17
CA ASP A 78 -4.53 6.63 -14.67
C ASP A 78 -4.29 6.52 -13.14
N LEU A 79 -4.91 7.38 -12.32
CA LEU A 79 -4.75 7.32 -10.85
C LEU A 79 -5.18 5.98 -10.23
N LEU A 80 -6.35 5.47 -10.63
CA LEU A 80 -6.87 4.20 -10.12
C LEU A 80 -5.97 3.02 -10.51
N ASN A 81 -5.52 2.98 -11.76
CA ASN A 81 -4.60 1.94 -12.24
C ASN A 81 -3.27 2.01 -11.52
N SER A 82 -2.72 3.20 -11.30
CA SER A 82 -1.50 3.42 -10.51
C SER A 82 -1.66 2.89 -9.07
N ALA A 83 -2.80 3.17 -8.43
CA ALA A 83 -3.10 2.65 -7.10
C ALA A 83 -3.21 1.12 -7.09
N ASN A 84 -3.94 0.53 -8.05
CA ASN A 84 -4.09 -0.93 -8.17
C ASN A 84 -2.74 -1.63 -8.42
N ASN A 85 -1.89 -1.06 -9.26
CA ASN A 85 -0.55 -1.59 -9.53
C ASN A 85 0.31 -1.58 -8.26
N LEU A 86 0.32 -0.48 -7.50
CA LEU A 86 1.03 -0.39 -6.23
C LEU A 86 0.51 -1.42 -5.22
N ILE A 87 -0.81 -1.54 -5.07
CA ILE A 87 -1.41 -2.49 -4.13
C ILE A 87 -1.06 -3.93 -4.52
N SER A 88 -1.14 -4.26 -5.81
CA SER A 88 -0.80 -5.59 -6.33
C SER A 88 0.65 -5.98 -6.03
N ASP A 89 1.60 -5.07 -6.28
CA ASP A 89 3.02 -5.28 -5.95
C ASP A 89 3.21 -5.51 -4.44
N GLN A 90 2.63 -4.64 -3.62
CA GLN A 90 2.74 -4.73 -2.16
C GLN A 90 2.14 -6.04 -1.62
N GLN A 91 1.01 -6.50 -2.16
CA GLN A 91 0.38 -7.78 -1.77
C GLN A 91 1.24 -8.99 -2.18
N GLN A 92 1.90 -8.94 -3.34
CA GLN A 92 2.83 -9.98 -3.74
C GLN A 92 4.04 -10.04 -2.79
N ARG A 93 4.58 -8.87 -2.43
CA ARG A 93 5.69 -8.73 -1.48
C ARG A 93 5.31 -9.20 -0.07
N TYR A 94 4.12 -8.84 0.42
CA TYR A 94 3.54 -9.36 1.66
C TYR A 94 3.53 -10.90 1.68
N GLY A 95 3.02 -11.51 0.60
CA GLY A 95 2.96 -12.96 0.47
C GLY A 95 4.34 -13.62 0.51
N LYS A 96 5.34 -13.01 -0.15
CA LYS A 96 6.74 -13.48 -0.11
C LYS A 96 7.32 -13.34 1.30
N ALA A 97 7.21 -12.17 1.93
CA ALA A 97 7.67 -11.91 3.30
C ALA A 97 7.12 -12.95 4.29
N LEU A 98 5.82 -13.23 4.22
CA LEU A 98 5.18 -14.20 5.10
C LEU A 98 5.60 -15.65 4.80
N LYS A 99 5.44 -16.11 3.56
CA LYS A 99 5.58 -17.54 3.21
C LYS A 99 7.03 -17.98 3.04
N GLN A 100 7.89 -17.12 2.50
CA GLN A 100 9.27 -17.47 2.15
C GLN A 100 10.28 -17.11 3.25
N HIS A 101 9.93 -16.20 4.17
CA HIS A 101 10.85 -15.76 5.22
C HIS A 101 10.29 -16.00 6.62
N ILE A 102 9.15 -15.39 6.99
CA ILE A 102 8.66 -15.39 8.36
C ILE A 102 8.22 -16.79 8.82
N ILE A 103 7.40 -17.51 8.05
CA ILE A 103 6.92 -18.85 8.42
C ILE A 103 8.09 -19.85 8.60
N PRO A 104 9.06 -19.92 7.67
CA PRO A 104 10.27 -20.74 7.87
C PRO A 104 11.04 -20.38 9.15
N GLN A 105 11.27 -19.08 9.40
CA GLN A 105 12.00 -18.62 10.60
C GLN A 105 11.24 -18.91 11.90
N LEU A 106 9.91 -18.83 11.90
CA LEU A 106 9.09 -19.25 13.03
C LEU A 106 9.33 -20.74 13.33
N LYS A 107 9.30 -21.58 12.29
CA LYS A 107 9.53 -23.03 12.41
C LYS A 107 10.92 -23.34 12.98
N GLU A 108 11.95 -22.64 12.52
CA GLU A 108 13.33 -22.76 13.06
C GLU A 108 13.41 -22.43 14.55
N ASN A 109 12.57 -21.50 15.01
CA ASN A 109 12.44 -21.12 16.42
C ASN A 109 11.42 -21.98 17.19
N ASN A 110 11.03 -23.14 16.65
CA ASN A 110 10.03 -24.05 17.23
C ASN A 110 8.63 -23.45 17.42
N ILE A 111 8.28 -22.42 16.64
CA ILE A 111 6.95 -21.81 16.59
C ILE A 111 6.27 -22.28 15.31
N TYR A 112 5.17 -23.02 15.46
CA TYR A 112 4.43 -23.58 14.33
C TYR A 112 3.13 -22.80 14.13
N LEU A 113 3.04 -22.08 13.01
CA LEU A 113 1.80 -21.45 12.60
C LEU A 113 0.89 -22.52 11.97
N LEU A 114 -0.12 -22.95 12.73
CA LEU A 114 -1.16 -23.84 12.24
C LEU A 114 -2.27 -22.99 11.61
N TYR A 115 -2.32 -22.99 10.29
CA TYR A 115 -3.37 -22.35 9.51
C TYR A 115 -3.96 -23.41 8.58
N GLY A 116 -5.29 -23.49 8.56
CA GLY A 116 -6.10 -24.40 7.75
C GLY A 116 -6.91 -23.64 6.72
#